data_AF-A0A7W7Y9A0-F1
#
_entry.id   AF-A0A7W7Y9A0-F1
#
_cell.length_a   1.000
_cell.length_b   1.000
_cell.length_c   1.000
_cell.angle_alpha   90.00
_cell.angle_beta   90.00
_cell.angle_gamma   90.00
#
_symmetry.space_group_name_H-M   'P 1'
#
loop_
_entity.id
_entity.type
_entity.pdbx_description
1 polymer ?
#
loop_
_entity_poly.entity_id
_entity_poly.type
_entity_poly.pdbx_seq_one_letter_code
_entity_poly.pdbx_strand_id
1 'polypeptide(L)'
;MAFIIQAWREFWLSHRLRRAIEKQAARLFDITERKVVVEILACSTFPLLEQRRAESLRVKLAILILSQGKQERFQEMLALATRDWRDVLMAADMGWPNWQEILQRKGVW
;
A
#
# COMPACT_ATOMS: atom_id res chain seq x y z
N MET A 1 13.08 13.95 -23.72
CA MET A 1 13.27 14.51 -22.35
C MET A 1 12.17 14.15 -21.35
N ALA A 2 10.89 14.04 -21.74
CA ALA A 2 9.79 13.70 -20.81
C ALA A 2 9.91 12.31 -20.14
N PHE A 3 10.49 11.33 -20.84
CA PHE A 3 10.64 9.95 -20.35
C PHE A 3 11.54 9.82 -19.10
N ILE A 4 12.62 10.62 -19.05
CA ILE A 4 13.57 10.61 -17.93
C ILE A 4 12.85 11.12 -16.66
N ILE A 5 12.16 12.26 -16.74
CA ILE A 5 11.46 12.87 -15.60
C ILE A 5 10.39 11.93 -15.02
N GLN A 6 9.65 11.23 -15.89
CA GLN A 6 8.59 10.32 -15.45
C GLN A 6 9.14 9.06 -14.76
N ALA A 7 10.22 8.47 -15.30
CA ALA A 7 10.87 7.32 -14.68
C ALA A 7 11.43 7.66 -13.28
N TRP A 8 12.06 8.83 -13.12
CA TRP A 8 12.53 9.29 -11.82
C TRP A 8 11.36 9.47 -10.83
N ARG A 9 10.24 10.04 -11.27
CA ARG A 9 9.06 10.24 -10.42
C ARG A 9 8.50 8.91 -9.89
N GLU A 10 8.35 7.91 -10.76
CA GLU A 10 7.85 6.59 -10.34
C GLU A 10 8.81 5.87 -9.39
N PHE A 11 10.12 6.00 -9.61
CA PHE A 11 11.13 5.46 -8.72
C PHE A 11 11.02 6.04 -7.31
N TRP A 12 11.02 7.38 -7.19
CA TRP A 12 10.89 8.06 -5.90
C TRP A 12 9.58 7.74 -5.19
N LEU A 13 8.47 7.70 -5.94
CA LEU A 13 7.16 7.37 -5.39
C LEU A 13 7.12 5.94 -4.83
N SER A 14 7.65 4.98 -5.58
CA SER A 14 7.73 3.58 -5.16
C SER A 14 8.59 3.41 -3.91
N HIS A 15 9.73 4.12 -3.84
CA HIS A 15 10.61 4.08 -2.68
C HIS A 15 9.95 4.65 -1.43
N ARG A 16 9.26 5.79 -1.55
CA ARG A 16 8.50 6.39 -0.44
C ARG A 16 7.37 5.47 0.04
N LEU A 17 6.60 4.88 -0.88
CA LEU A 17 5.54 3.92 -0.54
C LEU A 17 6.08 2.70 0.18
N ARG A 18 7.22 2.13 -0.27
CA ARG A 18 7.85 1.01 0.43
C ARG A 18 8.20 1.39 1.88
N ARG A 19 8.80 2.57 2.11
CA ARG A 19 9.10 3.05 3.46
C ARG A 19 7.84 3.27 4.30
N ALA A 20 6.77 3.80 3.70
CA ALA A 20 5.49 3.99 4.37
C ALA A 20 4.84 2.66 4.78
N ILE A 21 4.91 1.63 3.93
CA ILE A 21 4.45 0.27 4.25
C ILE A 21 5.20 -0.29 5.45
N GLU A 22 6.53 -0.24 5.44
CA GLU A 22 7.35 -0.73 6.57
C GLU A 22 7.04 0.02 7.87
N LYS A 23 6.96 1.36 7.81
CA LYS A 23 6.62 2.20 8.96
C LYS A 23 5.23 1.87 9.50
N GLN A 24 4.24 1.69 8.61
CA GLN A 24 2.87 1.44 9.00
C GLN A 24 2.68 0.03 9.56
N ALA A 25 3.29 -0.98 8.94
CA ALA A 25 3.32 -2.33 9.49
C ALA A 25 3.97 -2.34 10.88
N ALA A 26 5.06 -1.57 11.05
CA ALA A 26 5.73 -1.44 12.34
C ALA A 26 4.93 -0.73 13.43
N ARG A 27 4.02 0.16 13.03
CA ARG A 27 3.12 0.86 13.94
C ARG A 27 1.94 -0.02 14.37
N LEU A 28 1.48 -0.90 13.49
CA LEU A 28 0.21 -1.63 13.67
C LEU A 28 0.38 -3.04 14.23
N PHE A 29 1.51 -3.70 13.94
CA PHE A 29 1.73 -5.10 14.27
C PHE A 29 2.98 -5.27 15.15
N ASP A 30 2.95 -6.30 16.00
CA ASP A 30 4.12 -6.70 16.77
C ASP A 30 5.25 -7.23 15.87
N ILE A 31 6.41 -7.58 16.46
CA ILE A 31 7.58 -8.00 15.67
C ILE A 31 7.33 -9.30 14.89
N THR A 32 6.56 -10.23 15.44
CA THR A 32 6.29 -11.54 14.83
C THR A 32 5.27 -11.40 13.72
N GLU A 33 4.13 -10.76 14.01
CA GLU A 33 3.05 -10.52 13.06
C GLU A 33 3.52 -9.64 11.88
N ARG A 34 4.31 -8.61 12.17
CA ARG A 34 4.85 -7.69 11.15
C ARG A 34 5.66 -8.42 10.09
N LYS A 35 6.52 -9.36 10.47
CA LYS A 35 7.32 -10.14 9.52
C LYS A 35 6.42 -10.89 8.55
N VAL A 36 5.41 -11.58 9.09
CA VAL A 36 4.43 -12.33 8.30
C VAL A 36 3.64 -11.41 7.38
N VAL A 37 3.11 -10.30 7.90
CA VAL A 37 2.35 -9.31 7.13
C VAL A 37 3.17 -8.72 5.98
N VAL A 38 4.42 -8.31 6.25
CA VAL A 38 5.31 -7.74 5.23
C VAL A 38 5.67 -8.78 4.17
N GLU A 39 5.92 -10.03 4.55
CA GLU A 39 6.20 -11.12 3.62
C GLU A 39 4.99 -11.42 2.72
N ILE A 40 3.80 -11.54 3.30
CA ILE A 40 2.55 -11.72 2.53
C ILE A 40 2.35 -10.55 1.56
N LEU A 41 2.52 -9.31 2.02
CA LEU A 41 2.41 -8.14 1.15
C LEU A 41 3.47 -8.15 0.05
N ALA A 42 4.70 -8.58 0.31
CA ALA A 42 5.74 -8.67 -0.71
C ALA A 42 5.36 -9.64 -1.83
N CYS A 43 4.80 -10.79 -1.48
CA CYS A 43 4.38 -11.84 -2.41
C CYS A 43 3.02 -11.57 -3.08
N SER A 44 2.21 -10.66 -2.55
CA SER A 44 0.90 -10.34 -3.13
C SER A 44 1.01 -9.62 -4.48
N THR A 45 0.20 -10.09 -5.43
CA THR A 45 -0.03 -9.47 -6.74
C THR A 45 -1.51 -9.10 -6.86
N PHE A 46 -1.81 -8.04 -7.60
CA PHE A 46 -3.19 -7.60 -7.84
C PHE A 46 -3.43 -7.53 -9.35
N PRO A 47 -4.58 -8.02 -9.83
CA PRO A 47 -4.89 -8.00 -11.25
C PRO A 47 -4.77 -6.59 -11.85
N LEU A 48 -4.20 -6.50 -13.06
CA LEU A 48 -4.02 -5.26 -13.83
C LEU A 48 -3.00 -4.27 -13.25
N LEU A 49 -2.31 -4.64 -12.16
CA LEU A 49 -1.28 -3.83 -11.51
C LEU A 49 0.13 -4.43 -11.63
N GLU A 50 0.31 -5.49 -12.40
CA GLU A 50 1.57 -6.26 -12.50
C GLU A 50 2.74 -5.39 -12.95
N GLN A 51 2.48 -4.43 -13.86
CA GLN A 51 3.49 -3.48 -14.35
C GLN A 51 3.40 -2.11 -13.64
N ARG A 52 2.43 -1.91 -12.75
CA ARG A 52 2.15 -0.63 -12.08
C ARG A 52 2.66 -0.66 -10.65
N ARG A 53 3.99 -0.65 -10.48
CA ARG A 53 4.65 -0.84 -9.18
C ARG A 53 4.18 0.12 -8.09
N ALA A 54 4.12 1.42 -8.37
CA ALA A 54 3.68 2.41 -7.39
C ALA A 54 2.21 2.20 -6.98
N GLU A 55 1.36 1.83 -7.95
CA GLU A 55 -0.06 1.56 -7.72
C GLU A 55 -0.26 0.30 -6.86
N SER A 56 0.48 -0.78 -7.16
CA SER A 56 0.50 -1.98 -6.33
C SER A 56 0.92 -1.67 -4.89
N LEU A 57 1.96 -0.85 -4.70
CA LEU A 57 2.38 -0.44 -3.35
C LEU A 57 1.33 0.45 -2.65
N ARG A 58 0.60 1.29 -3.40
CA ARG A 58 -0.51 2.09 -2.88
C ARG A 58 -1.61 1.19 -2.29
N VAL A 59 -1.97 0.11 -3.00
CA VAL A 59 -2.94 -0.89 -2.54
C VAL A 59 -2.43 -1.61 -1.28
N LYS A 60 -1.16 -2.03 -1.26
CA LYS A 60 -0.56 -2.70 -0.07
C LYS A 60 -0.62 -1.80 1.17
N LEU A 61 -0.38 -0.50 1.01
CA LEU A 61 -0.50 0.45 2.11
C LEU A 61 -1.95 0.64 2.57
N ALA A 62 -2.91 0.68 1.63
CA ALA A 62 -4.34 0.77 1.95
C ALA A 62 -4.81 -0.45 2.76
N ILE A 63 -4.37 -1.67 2.39
CA ILE A 63 -4.63 -2.90 3.15
C ILE A 63 -4.17 -2.75 4.61
N LEU A 64 -2.95 -2.25 4.83
CA LEU A 64 -2.44 -2.02 6.19
C LEU A 64 -3.27 -0.99 6.96
N ILE A 65 -3.67 0.11 6.32
CA ILE A 65 -4.46 1.15 6.98
C ILE A 65 -5.83 0.60 7.40
N LEU A 66 -6.49 -0.17 6.53
CA LEU A 66 -7.82 -0.74 6.78
C LEU A 66 -7.79 -1.91 7.77
N SER A 67 -6.68 -2.65 7.86
CA SER A 67 -6.55 -3.75 8.82
C SER A 67 -6.57 -3.28 10.28
N GLN A 68 -6.14 -2.04 10.55
CA GLN A 68 -6.03 -1.47 11.90
C GLN A 68 -5.22 -2.36 12.87
N GLY A 69 -4.22 -3.08 12.35
CA GLY A 69 -3.39 -4.00 13.15
C GLY A 69 -4.05 -5.34 13.50
N LYS A 70 -5.24 -5.63 12.98
CA LYS A 70 -5.91 -6.91 13.20
C LYS A 70 -5.61 -7.88 12.06
N GLN A 71 -5.10 -9.08 12.38
CA GLN A 71 -4.73 -10.08 11.39
C GLN A 71 -5.93 -10.55 10.54
N GLU A 72 -7.11 -10.74 11.14
CA GLU A 72 -8.32 -11.13 10.40
C GLU A 72 -8.71 -10.07 9.35
N ARG A 73 -8.74 -8.79 9.76
CA ARG A 73 -9.02 -7.68 8.83
C ARG A 73 -7.96 -7.54 7.75
N PHE A 74 -6.69 -7.80 8.08
CA PHE A 74 -5.63 -7.83 7.07
C PHE A 74 -5.92 -8.87 5.98
N GLN A 75 -6.31 -10.08 6.37
CA GLN A 75 -6.65 -11.15 5.43
C GLN A 75 -7.90 -10.81 4.60
N GLU A 76 -8.93 -10.25 5.23
CA GLU A 76 -10.15 -9.78 4.54
C GLU A 76 -9.83 -8.73 3.47
N MET A 77 -9.02 -7.71 3.82
CA MET A 77 -8.65 -6.64 2.90
C MET A 77 -7.72 -7.13 1.79
N LEU A 78 -6.84 -8.09 2.08
CA LEU A 78 -6.00 -8.73 1.07
C LEU A 78 -6.84 -9.53 0.07
N ALA A 79 -7.80 -10.32 0.56
CA ALA A 79 -8.73 -11.06 -0.28
C ALA A 79 -9.59 -10.13 -1.15
N LEU A 80 -10.08 -9.03 -0.57
CA LEU A 80 -10.81 -8.00 -1.31
C LEU A 80 -9.92 -7.36 -2.38
N ALA A 81 -8.70 -6.95 -2.05
CA ALA A 81 -7.77 -6.34 -3.00
C ALA A 81 -7.41 -7.25 -4.19
N THR A 82 -7.39 -8.56 -3.95
CA THR A 82 -7.10 -9.56 -4.98
C THR A 82 -8.26 -9.68 -5.99
N ARG A 83 -9.49 -9.38 -5.54
CA ARG A 83 -10.71 -9.37 -6.38
C ARG A 83 -10.93 -8.01 -7.02
N ASP A 84 -10.96 -6.96 -6.20
CA ASP A 84 -11.06 -5.57 -6.64
C ASP A 84 -10.26 -4.63 -5.72
N TRP A 85 -9.06 -4.29 -6.17
CA TRP A 85 -8.16 -3.38 -5.46
C TRP A 85 -8.68 -1.93 -5.43
N ARG A 86 -9.58 -1.54 -6.35
CA ARG A 86 -10.10 -0.16 -6.39
C ARG A 86 -10.95 0.11 -5.16
N ASP A 87 -11.77 -0.84 -4.74
CA ASP A 87 -12.60 -0.72 -3.54
C ASP A 87 -11.75 -0.54 -2.28
N VAL A 88 -10.63 -1.28 -2.19
CA VAL A 88 -9.68 -1.14 -1.07
C VAL A 88 -9.07 0.26 -1.03
N LEU A 89 -8.71 0.82 -2.20
CA LEU A 89 -8.22 2.20 -2.26
C LEU A 89 -9.29 3.21 -1.90
N MET A 90 -10.53 3.03 -2.38
CA MET A 90 -11.64 3.93 -2.06
C MET A 90 -11.95 3.92 -0.56
N ALA A 91 -12.03 2.74 0.04
CA ALA A 91 -12.27 2.58 1.47
C ALA A 91 -11.17 3.20 2.35
N ALA A 92 -9.92 3.22 1.87
CA ALA A 92 -8.80 3.84 2.57
C ALA A 92 -8.65 5.36 2.32
N ASP A 93 -9.57 5.99 1.59
CA ASP A 93 -9.47 7.37 1.06
C ASP A 93 -8.28 7.57 0.10
N MET A 94 -7.77 6.50 -0.51
CA MET A 94 -6.58 6.50 -1.36
C MET A 94 -6.89 6.34 -2.86
N GLY A 95 -8.16 6.27 -3.25
CA GLY A 95 -8.57 6.14 -4.65
C GLY A 95 -8.39 7.44 -5.46
N TRP A 96 -8.44 8.59 -4.80
CA TRP A 96 -8.39 9.91 -5.43
C TRP A 96 -6.97 10.43 -5.68
N PRO A 97 -6.75 11.35 -6.64
CA PRO A 97 -5.42 11.89 -6.94
C PRO A 97 -4.68 12.55 -5.76
N ASN A 98 -5.40 13.04 -4.75
CA ASN A 98 -4.86 13.71 -3.56
C ASN A 98 -4.45 12.74 -2.42
N TRP A 99 -4.43 11.43 -2.67
CA TRP A 99 -4.11 10.42 -1.66
C TRP A 99 -2.80 10.66 -0.88
N GLN A 100 -1.80 11.30 -1.49
CA GLN A 100 -0.53 11.64 -0.81
C GLN A 100 -0.74 12.64 0.33
N GLU A 101 -1.61 13.63 0.15
CA GLU A 101 -1.95 14.61 1.19
C GLU A 101 -2.70 13.93 2.34
N ILE A 102 -3.56 12.97 2.01
CA ILE A 102 -4.31 12.18 2.99
C ILE A 102 -3.34 11.36 3.86
N LEU A 103 -2.32 10.73 3.28
CA LEU A 103 -1.31 10.00 4.05
C LEU A 103 -0.44 10.92 4.92
N GLN A 104 -0.13 12.14 4.45
CA GLN A 104 0.57 13.14 5.26
C GLN A 104 -0.24 13.53 6.50
N ARG A 105 -1.54 13.80 6.32
CA ARG A 105 -2.46 14.11 7.43
C ARG A 105 -2.58 12.95 8.43
N LYS A 106 -2.49 11.69 7.97
CA LYS A 106 -2.50 10.49 8.84
C LYS A 106 -1.13 10.18 9.49
N GLY A 107 -0.07 10.94 9.17
CA GLY A 107 1.28 10.74 9.71
C GLY A 107 2.03 9.52 9.13
N VAL A 108 1.55 8.98 8.02
CA VAL A 108 2.07 7.77 7.36
C VAL A 108 3.14 8.13 6.29
N TRP A 109 3.17 9.38 5.82
CA TRP A 109 3.96 9.86 4.66
C TRP A 109 4.96 10.96 4.97
#